data_AF-A0A357KYL2-F1
#
_entry.id   AF-A0A357KYL2-F1
#
_cell.length_a   1.000
_cell.length_b   1.000
_cell.length_c   1.000
_cell.angle_alpha   90.00
_cell.angle_beta   90.00
_cell.angle_gamma   90.00
#
_symmetry.space_group_name_H-M   'P 1'
#
loop_
_entity.id
_entity.type
_entity.pdbx_description
1 polymer ?
#
loop_
_entity_poly.entity_id
_entity_poly.type
_entity_poly.pdbx_seq_one_letter_code
_entity_poly.pdbx_strand_id
1 'polypeptide(L)'
;MKLTYLIAGMIGGLLGASLWAAVTYFTNWEVGILAWLIGVLAGVGVRYAAKDALDDASGWTATAAALICVLLGKAAVVALILRVLTSSAGASIPEEVVVSYIADVVVRERLRAGVPVKWPEGVNPSEAAEQSDYPVDVWNEARSRWNQLPLIQQDRARSHPYLVDPEFVMNDLADEIVSELEAAGKTVTLTDEVRNAEPASGPERYPPEVWTEAESRWAAMTPPARQAREDLAIKLVQSGIAQYRQQVFMSAFTASFSFWDVLWFGLAGLSAWRIGSGRSGIADS
;
A
#
# COMPACT_ATOMS: atom_id res chain seq x y z
N MET A 1 29.23 -9.08 24.82
CA MET A 1 28.15 -8.07 24.84
C MET A 1 27.14 -8.45 25.91
N LYS A 2 26.88 -7.60 26.91
CA LYS A 2 25.82 -7.88 27.89
C LYS A 2 24.48 -7.44 27.31
N LEU A 3 23.50 -8.34 27.30
CA LEU A 3 22.16 -8.08 26.76
C LEU A 3 21.50 -6.84 27.41
N THR A 4 21.76 -6.62 28.70
CA THR A 4 21.26 -5.46 29.46
C THR A 4 21.72 -4.12 28.88
N TYR A 5 22.94 -4.05 28.34
CA TYR A 5 23.47 -2.84 27.73
C TYR A 5 22.71 -2.52 26.45
N LEU A 6 22.54 -3.53 25.58
CA LEU A 6 21.81 -3.38 24.33
C LEU A 6 20.37 -2.94 24.58
N ILE A 7 19.66 -3.56 25.53
CA ILE A 7 18.28 -3.18 25.88
C ILE A 7 18.21 -1.71 26.33
N ALA A 8 19.09 -1.29 27.24
CA ALA A 8 19.09 0.09 27.73
C ALA A 8 19.42 1.11 26.63
N GLY A 9 20.39 0.78 25.76
CA GLY A 9 20.71 1.58 24.58
C GLY A 9 19.53 1.69 23.60
N MET A 10 18.82 0.59 23.35
CA MET A 10 17.63 0.57 22.50
C MET A 10 16.50 1.41 23.09
N ILE A 11 16.27 1.39 24.42
CA ILE A 11 15.27 2.25 25.05
C ILE A 11 15.59 3.72 24.80
N GLY A 12 16.84 4.14 25.07
CA GLY A 12 17.27 5.52 24.81
C GLY A 12 17.15 5.90 23.33
N GLY A 13 17.62 5.04 22.42
CA GLY A 13 17.55 5.28 20.99
C GLY A 13 16.12 5.35 20.44
N LEU A 14 15.21 4.49 20.91
CA LEU A 14 13.79 4.49 20.50
C LEU A 14 13.04 5.73 20.98
N LEU A 15 13.40 6.31 22.13
CA LEU A 15 12.87 7.62 22.54
C LEU A 15 13.28 8.72 21.55
N GLY A 16 14.55 8.72 21.14
CA GLY A 16 15.03 9.63 20.10
C GLY A 16 14.34 9.40 18.75
N ALA A 17 14.18 8.14 18.34
CA ALA A 17 13.52 7.78 17.09
C ALA A 17 12.04 8.19 17.08
N SER A 18 11.36 8.05 18.21
CA SER A 18 9.96 8.48 18.37
C SER A 18 9.83 10.00 18.25
N LEU A 19 10.74 10.76 18.87
CA LEU A 19 10.80 12.21 18.73
C LEU A 19 11.09 12.61 17.27
N TRP A 20 12.02 11.94 16.61
CA TRP A 20 12.32 12.18 15.20
C TRP A 20 11.09 11.96 14.33
N ALA A 21 10.42 10.81 14.47
CA ALA A 21 9.22 10.49 13.72
C ALA A 21 8.11 11.54 13.96
N ALA A 22 7.92 11.99 15.19
CA ALA A 22 6.95 13.04 15.52
C ALA A 22 7.29 14.37 14.84
N VAL A 23 8.54 14.84 14.92
CA VAL A 23 8.97 16.09 14.28
C VAL A 23 8.77 16.01 12.77
N THR A 24 9.22 14.94 12.12
CA THR A 24 9.04 14.78 10.67
C THR A 24 7.56 14.74 10.29
N TYR A 25 6.73 14.03 11.05
CA TYR A 25 5.29 13.94 10.79
C TYR A 25 4.59 15.31 10.86
N PHE A 26 4.91 16.16 11.85
CA PHE A 26 4.25 17.45 12.01
C PHE A 26 4.85 18.57 11.16
N THR A 27 6.13 18.51 10.84
CA THR A 27 6.84 19.59 10.13
C THR A 27 7.08 19.30 8.66
N ASN A 28 6.92 18.04 8.22
CA ASN A 28 7.38 17.53 6.93
C ASN A 28 8.87 17.81 6.67
N TRP A 29 9.66 18.01 7.72
CA TRP A 29 11.08 18.35 7.60
C TRP A 29 11.95 17.24 8.19
N GLU A 30 12.79 16.66 7.35
CA GLU A 30 13.79 15.67 7.76
C GLU A 30 15.07 16.36 8.20
N VAL A 31 15.25 16.50 9.52
CA VAL A 31 16.44 17.15 10.08
C VAL A 31 17.43 16.09 10.55
N GLY A 32 18.54 15.93 9.84
CA GLY A 32 19.58 14.94 10.16
C GLY A 32 20.18 15.05 11.57
N ILE A 33 20.06 16.22 12.22
CA ILE A 33 20.45 16.41 13.62
C ILE A 33 19.72 15.48 14.60
N LEU A 34 18.52 15.02 14.24
CA LEU A 34 17.73 14.11 15.06
C LEU A 34 18.33 12.70 15.07
N ALA A 35 18.97 12.26 13.98
CA ALA A 35 19.72 11.01 13.97
C ALA A 35 20.92 11.06 14.93
N TRP A 36 21.60 12.20 15.01
CA TRP A 36 22.66 12.42 16.01
C TRP A 36 22.13 12.34 17.45
N LEU A 37 20.97 12.95 17.74
CA LEU A 37 20.31 12.87 19.05
C LEU A 37 20.00 11.43 19.45
N ILE A 38 19.56 10.58 18.50
CA ILE A 38 19.34 9.14 18.75
C ILE A 38 20.62 8.47 19.24
N GLY A 39 21.76 8.77 18.59
CA GLY A 39 23.07 8.26 19.02
C GLY A 39 23.44 8.68 20.44
N VAL A 40 23.22 9.95 20.78
CA VAL A 40 23.46 10.46 22.14
C VAL A 40 22.61 9.71 23.16
N LEU A 41 21.31 9.57 22.93
CA LEU A 41 20.39 8.92 23.86
C LEU A 41 20.68 7.42 24.00
N ALA A 42 21.04 6.73 22.91
CA ALA A 42 21.48 5.34 22.97
C ALA A 42 22.75 5.18 23.80
N GLY A 43 23.73 6.07 23.62
CA GLY A 43 24.95 6.12 24.45
C GLY A 43 24.66 6.32 25.93
N VAL A 44 23.76 7.26 26.27
CA VAL A 44 23.32 7.51 27.65
C VAL A 44 22.66 6.26 28.26
N GLY A 45 21.79 5.59 27.49
CA GLY A 45 21.13 4.36 27.92
C GLY A 45 22.13 3.25 28.26
N VAL A 46 23.10 3.00 27.38
CA VAL A 46 24.16 2.03 27.63
C VAL A 46 25.01 2.42 28.84
N ARG A 47 25.43 3.68 28.93
CA ARG A 47 26.25 4.16 30.06
C ARG A 47 25.56 3.96 31.39
N TYR A 48 24.27 4.28 31.47
CA TYR A 48 23.44 4.08 32.65
C TYR A 48 23.39 2.61 33.09
N ALA A 49 23.30 1.68 32.13
CA ALA A 49 23.28 0.24 32.41
C ALA A 49 24.66 -0.33 32.76
N ALA A 50 25.73 0.19 32.15
CA ALA A 50 27.10 -0.28 32.37
C ALA A 50 27.68 0.19 33.71
N LYS A 51 27.28 1.37 34.22
CA LYS A 51 27.77 1.95 35.49
C LYS A 51 29.31 1.99 35.55
N ASP A 52 29.91 1.17 36.40
CA ASP A 52 31.37 1.11 36.61
C ASP A 52 32.07 0.16 35.62
N ALA A 53 31.31 -0.60 34.82
CA ALA A 53 31.83 -1.53 33.81
C ALA A 53 31.86 -0.92 32.40
N LEU A 54 32.24 0.36 32.31
CA LEU A 54 32.42 1.08 31.04
C LEU A 54 33.73 0.66 30.38
N ASP A 55 33.62 0.20 29.15
CA ASP A 55 34.72 -0.28 28.33
C ASP A 55 34.43 -0.12 26.83
N ASP A 56 35.37 -0.53 25.98
CA ASP A 56 35.21 -0.45 24.52
C ASP A 56 34.04 -1.31 24.02
N ALA A 57 33.75 -2.43 24.69
CA ALA A 57 32.63 -3.31 24.32
C ALA A 57 31.28 -2.63 24.57
N SER A 58 31.13 -1.87 25.66
CA SER A 58 29.96 -1.05 25.94
C SER A 58 29.82 0.10 24.93
N GLY A 59 30.92 0.72 24.53
CA GLY A 59 30.93 1.71 23.43
C GLY A 59 30.39 1.13 22.12
N TRP A 60 30.91 -0.02 21.67
CA TRP A 60 30.41 -0.66 20.44
C TRP A 60 28.95 -1.13 20.55
N THR A 61 28.52 -1.55 21.75
CA THR A 61 27.12 -1.89 22.00
C THR A 61 26.22 -0.67 21.83
N ALA A 62 26.66 0.50 22.30
CA ALA A 62 25.94 1.76 22.10
C ALA A 62 25.86 2.17 20.62
N THR A 63 26.95 2.03 19.87
CA THR A 63 26.96 2.27 18.42
C THR A 63 25.95 1.38 17.69
N ALA A 64 25.95 0.09 17.98
CA ALA A 64 25.01 -0.85 17.35
C ALA A 64 23.56 -0.48 17.66
N ALA A 65 23.25 -0.20 18.93
CA ALA A 65 21.92 0.24 19.35
C ALA A 65 21.48 1.54 18.63
N ALA A 66 22.39 2.52 18.54
CA ALA A 66 22.14 3.79 17.85
C ALA A 66 21.79 3.58 16.38
N LEU A 67 22.62 2.83 15.64
CA LEU A 67 22.40 2.61 14.19
C LEU A 67 21.09 1.85 13.92
N ILE A 68 20.77 0.84 14.73
CA ILE A 68 19.48 0.14 14.64
C ILE A 68 18.32 1.11 14.87
N CYS A 69 18.38 1.93 15.92
CA CYS A 69 17.32 2.90 16.23
C CYS A 69 17.16 3.98 15.17
N VAL A 70 18.26 4.43 14.55
CA VAL A 70 18.20 5.39 13.44
C VAL A 70 17.50 4.76 12.22
N LEU A 71 17.86 3.52 11.86
CA LEU A 71 17.18 2.80 10.77
C LEU A 71 15.70 2.58 11.06
N LEU A 72 15.35 2.18 12.28
CA LEU A 72 13.97 2.01 12.71
C LEU A 72 13.19 3.34 12.70
N GLY A 73 13.80 4.45 13.13
CA GLY A 73 13.20 5.78 13.06
C GLY A 73 12.86 6.18 11.62
N LYS A 74 13.79 5.96 10.70
CA LYS A 74 13.59 6.25 9.27
C LYS A 74 12.51 5.37 8.65
N ALA A 75 12.52 4.07 8.95
CA ALA A 75 11.47 3.16 8.54
C ALA A 75 10.10 3.58 9.09
N ALA A 76 10.03 4.03 10.35
CA ALA A 76 8.79 4.50 10.96
C ALA A 76 8.25 5.77 10.29
N VAL A 77 9.12 6.73 9.93
CA VAL A 77 8.73 7.93 9.16
C VAL A 77 8.08 7.53 7.83
N VAL A 78 8.74 6.67 7.05
CA VAL A 78 8.22 6.21 5.75
C VAL A 78 6.89 5.48 5.94
N ALA A 79 6.80 4.59 6.93
CA ALA A 79 5.57 3.88 7.24
C ALA A 79 4.42 4.82 7.64
N LEU A 80 4.70 5.88 8.40
CA LEU A 80 3.70 6.89 8.78
C LEU A 80 3.21 7.69 7.57
N ILE A 81 4.12 8.14 6.70
CA ILE A 81 3.76 8.86 5.47
C ILE A 81 2.87 7.96 4.58
N LEU A 82 3.28 6.72 4.34
CA LEU A 82 2.48 5.77 3.55
C LEU A 82 1.15 5.43 4.22
N ARG A 83 1.10 5.37 5.56
CA ARG A 83 -0.15 5.19 6.28
C ARG A 83 -1.09 6.35 6.03
N VAL A 84 -0.64 7.60 6.09
CA VAL A 84 -1.50 8.76 5.78
C VAL A 84 -2.04 8.65 4.36
N LEU A 85 -1.16 8.39 3.39
CA LEU A 85 -1.52 8.24 1.98
C LEU A 85 -2.46 7.06 1.69
N THR A 86 -2.40 5.99 2.48
CA THR A 86 -3.26 4.80 2.31
C THR A 86 -4.49 4.81 3.21
N SER A 87 -4.48 5.58 4.30
CA SER A 87 -5.62 5.71 5.22
C SER A 87 -6.73 6.60 4.65
N SER A 88 -6.38 7.58 3.81
CA SER A 88 -7.35 8.25 2.94
C SER A 88 -8.08 7.25 2.04
N ALA A 89 -7.41 6.17 1.63
CA ALA A 89 -8.04 5.07 0.88
C ALA A 89 -8.81 4.06 1.75
N GLY A 90 -8.77 4.19 3.08
CA GLY A 90 -9.50 3.32 4.02
C GLY A 90 -10.74 3.95 4.65
N ALA A 91 -11.01 5.23 4.37
CA ALA A 91 -12.31 5.83 4.69
C ALA A 91 -13.38 5.14 3.83
N SER A 92 -14.58 4.94 4.40
CA SER A 92 -15.74 4.49 3.61
C SER A 92 -15.85 5.36 2.38
N ILE A 93 -15.79 4.73 1.21
CA ILE A 93 -15.88 5.46 -0.05
C ILE A 93 -17.28 6.10 -0.09
N PRO A 94 -17.39 7.42 -0.39
CA PRO A 94 -18.68 8.08 -0.50
C PRO A 94 -19.58 7.32 -1.48
N GLU A 95 -20.87 7.28 -1.18
CA GLU A 95 -21.85 6.60 -2.03
C GLU A 95 -21.78 7.09 -3.47
N GLU A 96 -21.60 8.39 -3.69
CA GLU A 96 -21.49 9.01 -5.01
C GLU A 96 -20.36 8.40 -5.85
N VAL A 97 -19.22 8.09 -5.22
CA VAL A 97 -18.09 7.46 -5.90
C VAL A 97 -18.45 6.03 -6.28
N VAL A 98 -19.13 5.27 -5.42
CA VAL A 98 -19.57 3.91 -5.78
C VAL A 98 -20.59 3.94 -6.93
N VAL A 99 -21.50 4.93 -6.93
CA VAL A 99 -22.46 5.14 -8.01
C VAL A 99 -21.75 5.51 -9.32
N SER A 100 -20.66 6.30 -9.29
CA SER A 100 -19.88 6.59 -10.51
C SER A 100 -19.22 5.34 -11.10
N TYR A 101 -18.68 4.43 -10.27
CA TYR A 101 -18.20 3.13 -10.74
C TYR A 101 -19.30 2.31 -11.43
N ILE A 102 -20.52 2.30 -10.87
CA ILE A 102 -21.66 1.63 -11.50
C ILE A 102 -22.07 2.36 -12.80
N ALA A 103 -21.95 3.69 -12.85
CA ALA A 103 -22.21 4.47 -14.05
C ALA A 103 -21.25 4.10 -15.19
N ASP A 104 -19.96 3.89 -14.89
CA ASP A 104 -18.98 3.40 -15.87
C ASP A 104 -19.36 2.03 -16.42
N VAL A 105 -19.86 1.12 -15.56
CA VAL A 105 -20.37 -0.19 -15.98
C VAL A 105 -21.55 -0.02 -16.94
N VAL A 106 -22.53 0.84 -16.59
CA VAL A 106 -23.69 1.12 -17.45
C VAL A 106 -23.26 1.69 -18.81
N VAL A 107 -22.28 2.60 -18.83
CA VAL A 107 -21.71 3.14 -20.08
C VAL A 107 -21.10 2.02 -20.91
N ARG A 108 -20.24 1.17 -20.33
CA ARG A 108 -19.60 0.06 -21.04
C ARG A 108 -20.63 -0.90 -21.63
N GLU A 109 -21.62 -1.31 -20.85
CA GLU A 109 -22.70 -2.19 -21.31
C GLU A 109 -23.46 -1.58 -22.50
N ARG A 110 -23.80 -0.29 -22.42
CA ARG A 110 -24.49 0.42 -23.52
C ARG A 110 -23.65 0.49 -24.79
N LEU A 111 -22.37 0.86 -24.66
CA LEU A 111 -21.46 0.94 -25.81
C LEU A 111 -21.29 -0.43 -26.48
N ARG A 112 -21.16 -1.52 -25.71
CA ARG A 112 -21.10 -2.88 -26.26
C ARG A 112 -22.41 -3.31 -26.93
N ALA A 113 -23.55 -2.86 -26.42
CA ALA A 113 -24.85 -3.06 -27.06
C ALA A 113 -25.06 -2.18 -28.31
N GLY A 114 -24.05 -1.38 -28.70
CA GLY A 114 -24.15 -0.45 -29.82
C GLY A 114 -25.07 0.75 -29.55
N VAL A 115 -25.41 0.99 -28.28
CA VAL A 115 -26.22 2.13 -27.85
C VAL A 115 -25.29 3.32 -27.62
N PRO A 116 -25.39 4.40 -28.42
CA PRO A 116 -24.51 5.55 -28.27
C PRO A 116 -24.80 6.29 -26.95
N VAL A 117 -23.74 6.64 -26.23
CA VAL A 117 -23.80 7.42 -24.99
C VAL A 117 -23.54 8.90 -25.31
N LYS A 118 -24.49 9.78 -24.98
CA LYS A 118 -24.39 11.23 -25.24
C LYS A 118 -23.85 11.96 -24.01
N TRP A 119 -22.54 12.13 -23.97
CA TRP A 119 -21.86 12.83 -22.88
C TRP A 119 -22.23 14.32 -22.79
N PRO A 120 -22.23 14.91 -21.58
CA PRO A 120 -22.36 16.36 -21.41
C PRO A 120 -21.23 17.12 -22.12
N GLU A 121 -21.51 18.36 -22.54
CA GLU A 121 -20.55 19.18 -23.28
C GLU A 121 -19.29 19.48 -22.44
N GLY A 122 -18.12 19.28 -23.03
CA GLY A 122 -16.82 19.54 -22.39
C GLY A 122 -16.35 18.47 -21.41
N VAL A 123 -17.14 17.43 -21.17
CA VAL A 123 -16.73 16.31 -20.32
C VAL A 123 -15.83 15.35 -21.09
N ASN A 124 -14.69 14.98 -20.50
CA ASN A 124 -13.87 13.89 -20.97
C ASN A 124 -14.39 12.56 -20.36
N PRO A 125 -14.90 11.60 -21.16
CA PRO A 125 -15.44 10.34 -20.65
C PRO A 125 -14.46 9.54 -19.78
N SER A 126 -13.14 9.65 -20.02
CA SER A 126 -12.14 8.93 -19.24
C SER A 126 -11.84 9.55 -17.87
N GLU A 127 -12.33 10.77 -17.62
CA GLU A 127 -12.11 11.52 -16.39
C GLU A 127 -13.42 11.78 -15.63
N ALA A 128 -14.55 11.29 -16.15
CA ALA A 128 -15.86 11.44 -15.50
C ALA A 128 -15.84 10.74 -14.12
N ALA A 129 -16.24 11.48 -13.07
CA ALA A 129 -16.26 10.95 -11.71
C ALA A 129 -17.45 11.47 -10.90
N GLU A 130 -18.01 12.63 -11.27
CA GLU A 130 -19.13 13.28 -10.58
C GLU A 130 -20.45 13.06 -11.31
N GLN A 131 -21.57 13.20 -10.60
CA GLN A 131 -22.92 13.06 -11.17
C GLN A 131 -23.13 13.92 -12.43
N SER A 132 -22.60 15.14 -12.45
CA SER A 132 -22.72 16.07 -13.58
C SER A 132 -21.92 15.65 -14.81
N ASP A 133 -20.93 14.77 -14.66
CA ASP A 133 -20.08 14.32 -15.75
C ASP A 133 -20.78 13.25 -16.58
N TYR A 134 -21.74 12.53 -16.00
CA TYR A 134 -22.47 11.48 -16.70
C TYR A 134 -23.76 11.98 -17.34
N PRO A 135 -24.21 11.34 -18.44
CA PRO A 135 -25.57 11.53 -18.93
C PRO A 135 -26.58 11.21 -17.82
N VAL A 136 -27.62 12.04 -17.70
CA VAL A 136 -28.60 11.96 -16.59
C VAL A 136 -29.25 10.58 -16.50
N ASP A 137 -29.53 9.96 -17.65
CA ASP A 137 -30.14 8.63 -17.71
C ASP A 137 -29.19 7.51 -17.29
N VAL A 138 -27.90 7.61 -17.62
CA VAL A 138 -26.85 6.69 -17.15
C VAL A 138 -26.71 6.76 -15.63
N TRP A 139 -26.61 7.97 -15.08
CA TRP A 139 -26.48 8.15 -13.63
C TRP A 139 -27.71 7.65 -12.86
N ASN A 140 -28.90 7.94 -13.36
CA ASN A 140 -30.15 7.48 -12.75
C ASN A 140 -30.25 5.95 -12.74
N GLU A 141 -29.84 5.31 -13.84
CA GLU A 141 -29.76 3.84 -13.92
C GLU A 141 -28.73 3.30 -12.92
N ALA A 142 -27.54 3.88 -12.85
CA ALA A 142 -26.50 3.47 -11.91
C ALA A 142 -26.95 3.59 -10.44
N ARG A 143 -27.58 4.71 -10.08
CA ARG A 143 -28.16 4.92 -8.74
C ARG A 143 -29.30 3.94 -8.45
N SER A 144 -30.12 3.62 -9.45
CA SER A 144 -31.15 2.59 -9.32
C SER A 144 -30.54 1.21 -9.02
N ARG A 145 -29.48 0.82 -9.75
CA ARG A 145 -28.77 -0.45 -9.51
C ARG A 145 -28.17 -0.48 -8.09
N TRP A 146 -27.50 0.60 -7.68
CA TRP A 146 -26.98 0.76 -6.31
C TRP A 146 -28.05 0.52 -5.24
N ASN A 147 -29.21 1.19 -5.37
CA ASN A 147 -30.31 1.07 -4.42
C ASN A 147 -30.97 -0.31 -4.38
N GLN A 148 -30.79 -1.11 -5.43
CA GLN A 148 -31.29 -2.49 -5.51
C GLN A 148 -30.31 -3.52 -4.93
N LEU A 149 -29.04 -3.14 -4.70
CA LEU A 149 -28.08 -4.03 -4.06
C LEU A 149 -28.51 -4.33 -2.61
N PRO A 150 -28.44 -5.59 -2.15
CA PRO A 150 -28.56 -5.92 -0.74
C PRO A 150 -27.58 -5.10 0.11
N LEU A 151 -27.99 -4.72 1.33
CA LEU A 151 -27.16 -3.89 2.23
C LEU A 151 -25.74 -4.44 2.44
N ILE A 152 -25.60 -5.77 2.53
CA ILE A 152 -24.28 -6.42 2.67
C ILE A 152 -23.39 -6.14 1.44
N GLN A 153 -23.97 -6.12 0.23
CA GLN A 153 -23.23 -5.80 -0.99
C GLN A 153 -22.91 -4.30 -1.07
N GLN A 154 -23.82 -3.43 -0.63
CA GLN A 154 -23.54 -1.99 -0.53
C GLN A 154 -22.35 -1.71 0.41
N ASP A 155 -22.32 -2.31 1.60
CA ASP A 155 -21.22 -2.13 2.55
C ASP A 155 -19.89 -2.67 2.01
N ARG A 156 -19.92 -3.80 1.29
CA ARG A 156 -18.74 -4.35 0.60
C ARG A 156 -18.25 -3.41 -0.49
N ALA A 157 -19.15 -2.90 -1.32
CA ALA A 157 -18.85 -1.98 -2.41
C ALA A 157 -18.31 -0.63 -1.92
N ARG A 158 -18.74 -0.13 -0.74
CA ARG A 158 -18.12 1.03 -0.07
C ARG A 158 -16.67 0.80 0.35
N SER A 159 -16.26 -0.45 0.51
CA SER A 159 -14.87 -0.82 0.80
C SER A 159 -14.09 -1.17 -0.47
N HIS A 160 -14.77 -1.70 -1.48
CA HIS A 160 -14.18 -2.23 -2.72
C HIS A 160 -15.14 -1.98 -3.90
N PRO A 161 -15.18 -0.77 -4.48
CA PRO A 161 -16.21 -0.37 -5.45
C PRO A 161 -16.17 -1.20 -6.72
N TYR A 162 -14.98 -1.66 -7.14
CA TYR A 162 -14.79 -2.49 -8.32
C TYR A 162 -15.52 -3.86 -8.24
N LEU A 163 -15.98 -4.29 -7.07
CA LEU A 163 -16.79 -5.51 -6.92
C LEU A 163 -18.23 -5.36 -7.42
N VAL A 164 -18.70 -4.14 -7.65
CA VAL A 164 -20.03 -3.91 -8.25
C VAL A 164 -20.07 -4.34 -9.72
N ASP A 165 -18.89 -4.54 -10.32
CA ASP A 165 -18.74 -5.02 -11.68
C ASP A 165 -18.52 -6.55 -11.67
N PRO A 166 -19.51 -7.36 -12.13
CA PRO A 166 -19.36 -8.80 -12.24
C PRO A 166 -18.18 -9.21 -13.13
N GLU A 167 -17.80 -8.37 -14.11
CA GLU A 167 -16.69 -8.64 -15.01
C GLU A 167 -15.37 -8.77 -14.26
N PHE A 168 -15.21 -8.03 -13.15
CA PHE A 168 -14.02 -8.12 -12.32
C PHE A 168 -13.80 -9.55 -11.81
N VAL A 169 -14.85 -10.19 -11.31
CA VAL A 169 -14.81 -11.58 -10.81
C VAL A 169 -14.78 -12.58 -11.97
N MET A 170 -15.39 -12.25 -13.10
CA MET A 170 -15.37 -13.12 -14.28
C MET A 170 -13.99 -13.21 -14.94
N ASN A 171 -13.11 -12.19 -14.81
CA ASN A 171 -11.73 -12.31 -15.29
C ASN A 171 -10.98 -13.49 -14.65
N ASP A 172 -11.18 -13.72 -13.35
CA ASP A 172 -10.59 -14.87 -12.63
C ASP A 172 -11.07 -16.20 -13.22
N LEU A 173 -12.36 -16.28 -13.56
CA LEU A 173 -12.96 -17.46 -14.19
C LEU A 173 -12.46 -17.65 -15.62
N ALA A 174 -12.29 -16.56 -16.38
CA ALA A 174 -11.71 -16.59 -17.71
C ALA A 174 -10.25 -17.05 -17.67
N ASP A 175 -9.43 -16.56 -16.72
CA ASP A 175 -8.05 -17.00 -16.49
C ASP A 175 -7.97 -18.51 -16.15
N GLU A 176 -8.91 -19.01 -15.35
CA GLU A 176 -9.03 -20.44 -15.04
C GLU A 176 -9.36 -21.26 -16.29
N ILE A 177 -10.31 -20.81 -17.12
CA ILE A 177 -10.66 -21.48 -18.39
C ILE A 177 -9.46 -21.49 -19.34
N VAL A 178 -8.70 -20.38 -19.45
CA VAL A 178 -7.46 -20.36 -20.24
C VAL A 178 -6.49 -21.42 -19.74
N SER A 179 -6.27 -21.49 -18.42
CA SER A 179 -5.38 -22.46 -17.80
C SER A 179 -5.83 -23.91 -18.05
N GLU A 180 -7.13 -24.20 -18.00
CA GLU A 180 -7.70 -25.51 -18.32
C GLU A 180 -7.48 -25.89 -19.80
N LEU A 181 -7.69 -24.94 -20.72
CA LEU A 181 -7.49 -25.15 -22.15
C LEU A 181 -6.01 -25.44 -22.47
N GLU A 182 -5.09 -24.67 -21.88
CA GLU A 182 -3.65 -24.89 -22.03
C GLU A 182 -3.21 -26.25 -21.46
N ALA A 183 -3.72 -26.64 -20.29
CA ALA A 183 -3.46 -27.95 -19.70
C ALA A 183 -4.00 -29.11 -20.56
N ALA A 184 -5.07 -28.87 -21.33
CA ALA A 184 -5.61 -29.80 -22.31
C ALA A 184 -4.85 -29.79 -23.66
N GLY A 185 -3.75 -29.03 -23.77
CA GLY A 185 -2.93 -28.91 -24.98
C GLY A 185 -3.53 -28.02 -26.06
N LYS A 186 -4.53 -27.19 -25.74
CA LYS A 186 -5.09 -26.19 -26.65
C LYS A 186 -4.34 -24.87 -26.45
N THR A 187 -3.76 -24.33 -27.51
CA THR A 187 -3.13 -23.01 -27.47
C THR A 187 -4.19 -21.91 -27.46
N VAL A 188 -4.19 -21.09 -26.42
CA VAL A 188 -5.01 -19.87 -26.37
C VAL A 188 -4.12 -18.69 -26.75
N THR A 189 -4.34 -18.11 -27.93
CA THR A 189 -3.55 -16.96 -28.40
C THR A 189 -4.14 -15.66 -27.84
N LEU A 190 -3.58 -15.17 -26.74
CA LEU A 190 -3.81 -13.79 -26.30
C LEU A 190 -2.87 -12.88 -27.10
N THR A 191 -3.42 -11.96 -27.90
CA THR A 191 -2.59 -11.03 -28.68
C THR A 191 -1.84 -10.08 -27.74
N ASP A 192 -0.68 -9.57 -28.17
CA ASP A 192 0.08 -8.60 -27.36
C ASP A 192 -0.71 -7.29 -27.15
N GLU A 193 -1.55 -6.91 -28.11
CA GLU A 193 -2.50 -5.81 -27.94
C GLU A 193 -3.47 -6.09 -26.80
N VAL A 194 -4.03 -7.29 -26.73
CA VAL A 194 -4.95 -7.73 -25.68
C VAL A 194 -4.24 -7.83 -24.33
N ARG A 195 -2.98 -8.27 -24.31
CA ARG A 195 -2.17 -8.37 -23.09
C ARG A 195 -1.80 -7.01 -22.49
N ASN A 196 -1.66 -5.99 -23.34
CA ASN A 196 -1.20 -4.65 -22.96
C ASN A 196 -2.32 -3.59 -23.00
N ALA A 197 -3.55 -3.94 -23.40
CA ALA A 197 -4.67 -3.02 -23.42
C ALA A 197 -5.04 -2.61 -21.99
N GLU A 198 -5.07 -1.30 -21.74
CA GLU A 198 -5.78 -0.74 -20.59
C GLU A 198 -7.20 -0.34 -21.05
N PRO A 199 -8.26 -0.70 -20.29
CA PRO A 199 -8.23 -1.31 -18.95
C PRO A 199 -7.91 -2.82 -18.95
N ALA A 200 -7.22 -3.29 -17.91
CA ALA A 200 -6.69 -4.66 -17.80
C ALA A 200 -7.75 -5.75 -17.50
N SER A 201 -9.04 -5.47 -17.69
CA SER A 201 -10.18 -6.30 -17.26
C SER A 201 -11.32 -6.24 -18.26
N GLY A 202 -12.01 -7.36 -18.49
CA GLY A 202 -13.20 -7.44 -19.33
C GLY A 202 -13.10 -8.47 -20.47
N PRO A 203 -14.18 -8.66 -21.25
CA PRO A 203 -14.23 -9.58 -22.39
C PRO A 203 -13.17 -9.31 -23.45
N GLU A 204 -12.81 -8.05 -23.66
CA GLU A 204 -11.75 -7.62 -24.58
C GLU A 204 -10.40 -8.25 -24.29
N ARG A 205 -10.17 -8.76 -23.06
CA ARG A 205 -8.93 -9.42 -22.68
C ARG A 205 -8.84 -10.87 -23.14
N TYR A 206 -9.94 -11.48 -23.57
CA TYR A 206 -10.03 -12.91 -23.82
C TYR A 206 -10.58 -13.19 -25.22
N PRO A 207 -10.26 -14.35 -25.81
CA PRO A 207 -10.99 -14.82 -26.98
C PRO A 207 -12.49 -14.91 -26.66
N PRO A 208 -13.39 -14.56 -27.59
CA PRO A 208 -14.83 -14.54 -27.33
C PRO A 208 -15.37 -15.87 -26.76
N GLU A 209 -14.79 -17.00 -27.19
CA GLU A 209 -15.14 -18.33 -26.70
C GLU A 209 -14.81 -18.55 -25.22
N VAL A 210 -13.69 -18.00 -24.73
CA VAL A 210 -13.28 -18.10 -23.31
C VAL A 210 -14.23 -17.28 -22.46
N TRP A 211 -14.53 -16.06 -22.88
CA TRP A 211 -15.43 -15.19 -22.14
C TRP A 211 -16.87 -15.71 -22.11
N THR A 212 -17.37 -16.21 -23.24
CA THR A 212 -18.71 -16.82 -23.31
C THR A 212 -18.83 -18.01 -22.37
N GLU A 213 -17.80 -18.83 -22.27
CA GLU A 213 -17.75 -19.93 -21.30
C GLU A 213 -17.68 -19.42 -19.85
N ALA A 214 -16.93 -18.35 -19.58
CA ALA A 214 -16.89 -17.72 -18.26
C ALA A 214 -18.28 -17.20 -17.85
N GLU A 215 -18.99 -16.51 -18.75
CA GLU A 215 -20.37 -16.06 -18.53
C GLU A 215 -21.31 -17.23 -18.22
N SER A 216 -21.22 -18.30 -19.02
CA SER A 216 -22.00 -19.52 -18.84
C SER A 216 -21.76 -20.16 -17.46
N ARG A 217 -20.49 -20.33 -17.09
CA ARG A 217 -20.09 -20.89 -15.78
C ARG A 217 -20.53 -19.99 -14.64
N TRP A 218 -20.37 -18.68 -14.74
CA TRP A 218 -20.81 -17.72 -13.74
C TRP A 218 -22.33 -17.74 -13.54
N ALA A 219 -23.10 -17.75 -14.63
CA ALA A 219 -24.56 -17.83 -14.59
C ALA A 219 -25.06 -19.14 -13.96
N ALA A 220 -24.32 -20.24 -14.15
CA ALA A 220 -24.61 -21.53 -13.55
C ALA A 220 -24.25 -21.60 -12.04
N MET A 221 -23.45 -20.67 -11.51
CA MET A 221 -23.07 -20.67 -10.10
C MET A 221 -24.24 -20.31 -9.17
N THR A 222 -24.36 -21.09 -8.10
CA THR A 222 -25.28 -20.77 -7.00
C THR A 222 -24.86 -19.47 -6.30
N PRO A 223 -25.78 -18.74 -5.63
CA PRO A 223 -25.42 -17.51 -4.92
C PRO A 223 -24.28 -17.69 -3.89
N PRO A 224 -24.21 -18.78 -3.10
CA PRO A 224 -23.07 -19.01 -2.20
C PRO A 224 -21.74 -19.20 -2.94
N ALA A 225 -21.74 -19.85 -4.10
CA ALA A 225 -20.53 -20.05 -4.91
C ALA A 225 -20.02 -18.72 -5.50
N ARG A 226 -20.93 -17.87 -6.00
CA ARG A 226 -20.59 -16.51 -6.46
C ARG A 226 -20.00 -15.68 -5.32
N GLN A 227 -20.62 -15.74 -4.14
CA GLN A 227 -20.13 -15.02 -2.97
C GLN A 227 -18.71 -15.47 -2.57
N ALA A 228 -18.43 -16.77 -2.61
CA ALA A 228 -17.11 -17.31 -2.30
C ALA A 228 -16.03 -16.85 -3.30
N ARG A 229 -16.38 -16.70 -4.58
CA ARG A 229 -15.48 -16.14 -5.61
C ARG A 229 -15.24 -14.65 -5.41
N GLU A 230 -16.28 -13.86 -5.13
CA GLU A 230 -16.13 -12.46 -4.76
C GLU A 230 -15.19 -12.30 -3.55
N ASP A 231 -15.37 -13.13 -2.51
CA ASP A 231 -14.49 -13.13 -1.33
C ASP A 231 -13.04 -13.50 -1.68
N LEU A 232 -12.84 -14.41 -2.63
CA LEU A 232 -11.51 -14.76 -3.13
C LEU A 232 -10.88 -13.59 -3.91
N ALA A 233 -11.64 -12.95 -4.80
CA ALA A 233 -11.20 -11.79 -5.56
C ALA A 233 -10.78 -10.63 -4.64
N ILE A 234 -11.53 -10.38 -3.57
CA ILE A 234 -11.14 -9.42 -2.51
C ILE A 234 -9.78 -9.79 -1.91
N LYS A 235 -9.59 -11.06 -1.52
CA LYS A 235 -8.32 -11.52 -0.92
C LYS A 235 -7.14 -11.36 -1.88
N LEU A 236 -7.35 -11.62 -3.18
CA LEU A 236 -6.33 -11.44 -4.21
C LEU A 236 -5.96 -9.97 -4.40
N VAL A 237 -6.94 -9.07 -4.46
CA VAL A 237 -6.65 -7.63 -4.52
C VAL A 237 -5.96 -7.15 -3.25
N GLN A 238 -6.41 -7.59 -2.07
CA GLN A 238 -5.79 -7.21 -0.80
C GLN A 238 -4.34 -7.71 -0.71
N SER A 239 -4.05 -8.92 -1.18
CA SER A 239 -2.68 -9.45 -1.20
C SER A 239 -1.80 -8.71 -2.21
N GLY A 240 -2.33 -8.37 -3.39
CA GLY A 240 -1.67 -7.54 -4.39
C GLY A 240 -1.36 -6.13 -3.86
N ILE A 241 -2.32 -5.46 -3.23
CA ILE A 241 -2.13 -4.16 -2.58
C ILE A 241 -1.09 -4.28 -1.45
N ALA A 242 -1.10 -5.34 -0.65
CA ALA A 242 -0.10 -5.54 0.40
C ALA A 242 1.33 -5.67 -0.17
N GLN A 243 1.49 -6.44 -1.25
CA GLN A 243 2.78 -6.55 -1.96
C GLN A 243 3.21 -5.22 -2.58
N TYR A 244 2.30 -4.52 -3.25
CA TYR A 244 2.56 -3.21 -3.83
C TYR A 244 2.97 -2.20 -2.74
N ARG A 245 2.25 -2.14 -1.61
CA ARG A 245 2.62 -1.32 -0.45
C ARG A 245 4.02 -1.64 0.06
N GLN A 246 4.41 -2.92 0.09
CA GLN A 246 5.75 -3.32 0.48
C GLN A 246 6.81 -2.83 -0.52
N GLN A 247 6.55 -2.92 -1.83
CA GLN A 247 7.46 -2.41 -2.86
C GLN A 247 7.60 -0.89 -2.79
N VAL A 248 6.48 -0.16 -2.66
CA VAL A 248 6.46 1.29 -2.46
C VAL A 248 7.19 1.67 -1.18
N PHE A 249 6.98 0.95 -0.07
CA PHE A 249 7.73 1.15 1.16
C PHE A 249 9.22 0.99 0.96
N MET A 250 9.67 -0.10 0.31
CA MET A 250 11.09 -0.33 0.07
C MET A 250 11.70 0.74 -0.83
N SER A 251 10.97 1.17 -1.87
CA SER A 251 11.40 2.24 -2.78
C SER A 251 11.48 3.60 -2.08
N ALA A 252 10.45 3.97 -1.30
CA ALA A 252 10.45 5.21 -0.53
C ALA A 252 11.52 5.20 0.58
N PHE A 253 11.71 4.04 1.24
CA PHE A 253 12.74 3.86 2.24
C PHE A 253 14.13 4.05 1.65
N THR A 254 14.47 3.41 0.53
CA THR A 254 15.77 3.60 -0.11
C THR A 254 15.94 5.03 -0.65
N ALA A 255 14.90 5.60 -1.26
CA ALA A 255 14.92 6.97 -1.77
C ALA A 255 15.06 8.03 -0.67
N SER A 256 14.62 7.73 0.55
CA SER A 256 14.79 8.65 1.69
C SER A 256 16.26 8.78 2.14
N PHE A 257 17.18 7.92 1.67
CA PHE A 257 18.60 8.06 1.96
C PHE A 257 19.28 9.08 1.04
N SER A 258 19.76 10.15 1.66
CA SER A 258 20.61 11.16 1.08
C SER A 258 22.08 10.87 1.37
N PHE A 259 22.97 11.52 0.62
CA PHE A 259 24.41 11.51 0.91
C PHE A 259 24.73 11.99 2.34
N TRP A 260 23.95 12.95 2.86
CA TRP A 260 24.14 13.52 4.20
C TRP A 260 23.79 12.54 5.32
N ASP A 261 22.98 11.51 5.07
CA ASP A 261 22.68 10.50 6.08
C ASP A 261 23.92 9.75 6.54
N VAL A 262 24.89 9.51 5.64
CA VAL A 262 26.16 8.87 6.01
C VAL A 262 26.90 9.67 7.07
N LEU A 263 26.92 11.00 6.93
CA LEU A 263 27.51 11.90 7.92
C LEU A 263 26.78 11.79 9.26
N TRP A 264 25.45 11.91 9.25
CA TRP A 264 24.66 11.90 10.48
C TRP A 264 24.69 10.54 11.19
N PHE A 265 24.74 9.44 10.45
CA PHE A 265 24.87 8.09 11.00
C PHE A 265 26.25 7.89 11.62
N GLY A 266 27.30 8.40 10.97
CA GLY A 266 28.65 8.43 11.52
C GLY A 266 28.71 9.23 12.83
N LEU A 267 28.11 10.41 12.86
CA LEU A 267 28.04 11.25 14.06
C LEU A 267 27.24 10.59 15.18
N ALA A 268 26.10 9.96 14.86
CA ALA A 268 25.28 9.23 15.82
C ALA A 268 26.09 8.07 16.43
N GLY A 269 26.71 7.24 15.58
CA GLY A 269 27.50 6.09 16.02
C GLY A 269 28.72 6.48 16.85
N LEU A 270 29.47 7.50 16.42
CA LEU A 270 30.64 7.99 17.16
C LEU A 270 30.26 8.60 18.52
N SER A 271 29.17 9.36 18.56
CA SER A 271 28.67 9.96 19.80
C SER A 271 28.19 8.88 20.78
N ALA A 272 27.45 7.89 20.27
CA ALA A 272 27.00 6.73 21.06
C ALA A 272 28.20 5.96 21.64
N TRP A 273 29.21 5.67 20.81
CA TRP A 273 30.44 5.00 21.24
C TRP A 273 31.17 5.76 22.34
N ARG A 274 31.37 7.06 22.15
CA ARG A 274 32.11 7.90 23.10
C ARG A 274 31.42 7.97 24.45
N ILE A 275 30.09 8.14 24.44
CA ILE A 275 29.31 8.19 25.68
C ILE A 275 29.27 6.81 26.35
N GLY A 276 29.01 5.76 25.56
CA GLY A 276 28.86 4.39 26.03
C GLY A 276 30.15 3.78 26.57
N SER A 277 31.32 4.15 26.04
CA SER A 277 32.63 3.69 26.51
C SER A 277 33.15 4.44 27.75
N GLY A 278 32.49 5.53 28.15
CA GLY A 278 32.94 6.33 29.29
C GLY A 278 34.18 7.19 29.04
N ARG A 279 34.74 7.21 27.82
CA ARG A 279 35.92 8.01 27.47
C ARG A 279 35.56 9.50 27.43
N SER A 280 35.64 10.18 28.57
CA SER A 280 35.69 11.64 28.61
C SER A 280 37.01 12.06 27.99
N GLY A 281 36.97 12.65 26.79
CA GLY A 281 38.15 13.21 26.11
C GLY A 281 38.80 14.41 26.83
N ILE A 282 38.56 14.57 28.13
CA ILE A 282 39.44 15.29 29.04
C ILE A 282 40.49 14.25 29.40
N ALA A 283 41.51 14.14 28.54
CA ALA A 283 42.74 13.50 28.97
C ALA A 283 43.18 14.21 30.25
N ASP A 284 43.47 13.43 31.29
CA ASP A 284 44.21 13.89 32.45
C ASP A 284 45.43 14.67 31.92
N SER A 285 45.33 15.99 31.93
CA SER A 285 46.37 16.94 31.52
C SER A 285 46.75 17.76 32.73
#